data_AF-A0A1V8YGG4-F1
#
_entry.id   AF-A0A1V8YGG4-F1
#
_cell.length_a   1.000
_cell.length_b   1.000
_cell.length_c   1.000
_cell.angle_alpha   90.00
_cell.angle_beta   90.00
_cell.angle_gamma   90.00
#
_symmetry.space_group_name_H-M   'P 1'
#
loop_
_entity.id
_entity.type
_entity.pdbx_description
1 polymer ?
#
loop_
_entity_poly.entity_id
_entity_poly.type
_entity_poly.pdbx_seq_one_letter_code
_entity_poly.pdbx_strand_id
1 'polypeptide(L)'
;MKQTVFNKLLVASIACVSVGTSVSVSATELGKDTLSISSGVNNKVTKKSVIKNGDFSDGLNGWIVSNPESNNPELITEDGVSYVKASYGENIHQFVSLKPNTTYTFSYTVASSGFPAKVEFGTLNPGEAFKPLQEASHDNENWERKTFTFTTPEINNTYILRFSSTGNGWATFKNIDVQSEDEATQNTLLSVDVESRQAFVNLNLTKEQFNSKKRYIVYLNGEYYFETYQGKTYYSSVDKAEQSVKVRRGFNGQKGEKIEVYAAPNTPGHSSAGKELLETFVVNNTLEVGAPKLDNVVKNIQVVGNTVVMDVDQAAFEQDNRIVLYNNGSYIAETYKGKAFYSSIKKNNGIVTVTCKTSLTSGDVISVKLIGNRPGTSTSTTFQQLLKTLEVK
;
A
#
# COMPACT_ATOMS: atom_id res chain seq x y z
N MET A 1 20.05 -13.49 50.95
CA MET A 1 21.32 -12.94 50.45
C MET A 1 21.76 -13.73 49.22
N LYS A 2 21.59 -13.17 48.02
CA LYS A 2 22.39 -13.41 46.81
C LYS A 2 21.99 -12.32 45.82
N GLN A 3 22.95 -11.46 45.52
CA GLN A 3 22.83 -10.23 44.75
C GLN A 3 22.73 -10.52 43.24
N THR A 4 21.97 -9.64 42.61
CA THR A 4 21.81 -9.29 41.18
C THR A 4 23.12 -9.31 40.38
N VAL A 5 23.05 -9.50 39.05
CA VAL A 5 23.42 -8.48 38.03
C VAL A 5 22.80 -8.86 36.66
N PHE A 6 22.06 -7.91 36.10
CA PHE A 6 21.71 -7.78 34.68
C PHE A 6 22.90 -7.14 33.94
N ASN A 7 23.36 -7.68 32.81
CA ASN A 7 24.27 -6.95 31.91
C ASN A 7 23.61 -6.69 30.55
N LYS A 8 23.37 -5.39 30.31
CA LYS A 8 23.14 -4.78 28.99
C LYS A 8 24.45 -4.79 28.23
N LEU A 9 24.44 -5.17 26.96
CA LEU A 9 25.57 -4.92 26.05
C LEU A 9 25.33 -3.60 25.31
N LEU A 10 26.15 -2.60 25.64
CA LEU A 10 26.37 -1.39 24.84
C LEU A 10 27.45 -1.72 23.81
N VAL A 11 27.19 -1.45 22.53
CA VAL A 11 28.26 -1.36 21.52
C VAL A 11 28.52 0.12 21.28
N ALA A 12 29.65 0.58 21.81
CA ALA A 12 30.24 1.87 21.49
C ALA A 12 31.18 1.68 20.30
N SER A 13 30.95 2.42 19.22
CA SER A 13 31.91 2.54 18.11
C SER A 13 32.62 3.87 18.25
N ILE A 14 33.94 3.78 18.42
CA ILE A 14 34.90 4.88 18.59
C ILE A 14 34.95 5.71 17.30
N ALA A 15 34.63 7.01 17.42
CA ALA A 15 34.96 8.01 16.40
C ALA A 15 36.36 8.57 16.70
N CYS A 16 37.34 8.22 15.86
CA CYS A 16 38.63 8.90 15.86
C CYS A 16 38.46 10.30 15.24
N VAL A 17 38.62 11.32 16.07
CA VAL A 17 38.71 12.73 15.67
C VAL A 17 40.17 13.05 15.36
N SER A 18 40.45 13.51 14.14
CA SER A 18 41.67 14.26 13.82
C SER A 18 41.29 15.70 13.47
N VAL A 19 42.17 16.62 13.87
CA VAL A 19 41.90 18.02 14.21
C VAL A 19 42.20 18.99 13.06
N GLY A 20 41.41 20.07 12.96
CA GLY A 20 41.70 21.34 12.25
C GLY A 20 40.87 21.49 10.97
N THR A 21 39.95 22.44 10.80
CA THR A 21 39.99 23.87 11.16
C THR A 21 38.58 24.48 11.27
N SER A 22 38.46 25.50 12.13
CA SER A 22 37.41 26.53 12.31
C SER A 22 35.94 26.22 11.99
N VAL A 23 35.13 26.21 13.06
CA VAL A 23 33.67 26.42 13.02
C VAL A 23 33.38 27.88 12.69
N SER A 24 32.69 28.14 11.58
CA SER A 24 31.92 29.36 11.35
C SER A 24 30.44 29.02 11.33
N VAL A 25 29.71 29.44 12.37
CA VAL A 25 28.25 29.43 12.38
C VAL A 25 27.81 30.75 11.76
N SER A 26 27.28 30.68 10.54
CA SER A 26 26.52 31.77 9.94
C SER A 26 25.07 31.33 9.82
N ALA A 27 24.21 31.96 10.60
CA ALA A 27 22.77 31.90 10.38
C ALA A 27 22.43 32.70 9.12
N THR A 28 21.69 32.11 8.20
CA THR A 28 21.02 32.85 7.13
C THR A 28 19.61 32.30 7.01
N GLU A 29 18.65 33.05 7.55
CA GLU A 29 17.24 32.92 7.15
C GLU A 29 17.08 33.56 5.78
N LEU A 30 16.54 32.82 4.81
CA LEU A 30 15.32 33.13 4.05
C LEU A 30 15.32 32.41 2.70
N GLY A 31 14.29 31.59 2.51
CA GLY A 31 13.88 31.08 1.22
C GLY A 31 12.57 30.33 1.40
N LYS A 32 11.44 31.03 1.29
CA LYS A 32 10.12 30.43 1.16
C LYS A 32 10.07 29.65 -0.16
N ASP A 33 10.56 28.43 -0.15
CA ASP A 33 10.19 27.44 -1.16
C ASP A 33 9.21 26.46 -0.52
N THR A 34 7.96 26.85 -0.63
CA THR A 34 6.80 26.00 -0.86
C THR A 34 7.14 24.52 -0.90
N LEU A 35 6.95 23.83 0.22
CA LEU A 35 6.65 22.40 0.21
C LEU A 35 5.36 22.24 -0.60
N SER A 36 5.51 22.12 -1.92
CA SER A 36 4.51 21.51 -2.76
C SER A 36 4.47 20.05 -2.36
N ILE A 37 3.70 19.76 -1.31
CA ILE A 37 3.07 18.45 -1.18
C ILE A 37 2.12 18.41 -2.36
N SER A 38 2.65 18.00 -3.52
CA SER A 38 1.84 17.55 -4.61
C SER A 38 0.99 16.43 -4.02
N SER A 39 -0.30 16.70 -3.94
CA SER A 39 -1.37 15.72 -3.79
C SER A 39 -1.38 14.84 -5.04
N GLY A 40 -0.29 14.10 -5.24
CA GLY A 40 -0.24 12.93 -6.08
C GLY A 40 -0.65 11.77 -5.21
N VAL A 41 -1.94 11.43 -5.23
CA VAL A 41 -2.30 10.02 -5.10
C VAL A 41 -1.62 9.33 -6.28
N ASN A 42 -0.38 8.91 -6.08
CA ASN A 42 0.23 7.93 -6.94
C ASN A 42 -0.59 6.66 -6.73
N ASN A 43 -1.59 6.46 -7.58
CA ASN A 43 -2.09 5.14 -7.93
C ASN A 43 -0.97 4.36 -8.66
N LYS A 44 0.22 4.28 -8.06
CA LYS A 44 1.07 3.12 -8.26
C LYS A 44 0.52 2.10 -7.28
N VAL A 45 -0.33 1.22 -7.80
CA VAL A 45 -0.23 -0.18 -7.40
C VAL A 45 1.26 -0.48 -7.48
N THR A 46 1.95 -0.51 -6.34
CA THR A 46 3.32 -0.99 -6.28
C THR A 46 3.21 -2.47 -6.56
N LYS A 47 3.22 -2.80 -7.85
CA LYS A 47 3.39 -4.15 -8.36
C LYS A 47 4.56 -4.72 -7.60
N LYS A 48 4.33 -5.76 -6.80
CA LYS A 48 5.37 -6.26 -5.92
C LYS A 48 6.32 -7.06 -6.79
N SER A 49 7.41 -6.43 -7.23
CA SER A 49 8.47 -7.13 -7.93
C SER A 49 8.93 -8.31 -7.08
N VAL A 50 9.03 -9.49 -7.69
CA VAL A 50 9.66 -10.66 -7.05
C VAL A 50 11.19 -10.51 -7.06
N ILE A 51 11.71 -9.62 -7.91
CA ILE A 51 13.14 -9.32 -8.01
C ILE A 51 13.55 -8.39 -6.87
N LYS A 52 14.58 -8.81 -6.14
CA LYS A 52 15.22 -7.96 -5.15
C LYS A 52 16.22 -7.07 -5.86
N ASN A 53 16.10 -5.75 -5.65
CA ASN A 53 17.07 -4.74 -6.10
C ASN A 53 17.42 -4.87 -7.60
N GLY A 54 16.39 -4.95 -8.44
CA GLY A 54 16.56 -5.09 -9.90
C GLY A 54 16.93 -3.80 -10.63
N ASP A 55 16.84 -2.65 -9.95
CA ASP A 55 17.34 -1.36 -10.43
C ASP A 55 18.78 -1.06 -9.94
N PHE A 56 19.35 -1.94 -9.12
CA PHE A 56 20.70 -1.84 -8.54
C PHE A 56 20.94 -0.57 -7.68
N SER A 57 19.86 0.07 -7.21
CA SER A 57 19.96 1.26 -6.35
C SER A 57 20.57 0.96 -4.98
N ASP A 58 20.46 -0.28 -4.51
CA ASP A 58 21.11 -0.81 -3.30
C ASP A 58 22.34 -1.68 -3.64
N GLY A 59 23.09 -1.26 -4.65
CA GLY A 59 24.26 -1.96 -5.14
C GLY A 59 23.93 -3.34 -5.73
N LEU A 60 24.73 -4.36 -5.42
CA LEU A 60 24.51 -5.75 -5.85
C LEU A 60 23.79 -6.61 -4.80
N ASN A 61 23.19 -5.98 -3.78
CA ASN A 61 22.48 -6.70 -2.72
C ASN A 61 21.35 -7.57 -3.29
N GLY A 62 21.29 -8.83 -2.85
CA GLY A 62 20.30 -9.80 -3.33
C GLY A 62 20.68 -10.51 -4.63
N TRP A 63 21.83 -10.19 -5.23
CA TRP A 63 22.35 -10.85 -6.42
C TRP A 63 23.57 -11.71 -6.09
N ILE A 64 23.74 -12.80 -6.85
CA ILE A 64 24.91 -13.67 -6.80
C ILE A 64 25.75 -13.36 -8.04
N VAL A 65 27.00 -13.01 -7.81
CA VAL A 65 27.95 -12.56 -8.84
C VAL A 65 29.01 -13.62 -9.11
N SER A 66 29.58 -13.63 -10.31
CA SER A 66 30.62 -14.59 -10.70
C SER A 66 31.87 -14.54 -9.84
N ASN A 67 32.30 -13.35 -9.41
CA ASN A 67 33.41 -13.19 -8.49
C ASN A 67 33.17 -12.02 -7.50
N PRO A 68 32.72 -12.32 -6.26
CA PRO A 68 32.35 -11.29 -5.29
C PRO A 68 33.56 -10.55 -4.71
N GLU A 69 34.74 -11.16 -4.69
CA GLU A 69 35.95 -10.57 -4.10
C GLU A 69 36.53 -9.44 -4.95
N SER A 70 36.15 -9.36 -6.23
CA SER A 70 36.64 -8.37 -7.19
C SER A 70 35.56 -7.45 -7.75
N ASN A 71 34.36 -7.41 -7.13
CA ASN A 71 33.20 -6.67 -7.62
C ASN A 71 32.92 -6.96 -9.10
N ASN A 72 32.77 -8.25 -9.40
CA ASN A 72 32.72 -8.77 -10.76
C ASN A 72 31.46 -9.63 -10.92
N PRO A 73 30.47 -9.20 -11.73
CA PRO A 73 30.51 -8.03 -12.62
C PRO A 73 30.46 -6.67 -11.91
N GLU A 74 30.95 -5.64 -12.60
CA GLU A 74 31.11 -4.28 -12.06
C GLU A 74 29.77 -3.56 -11.91
N LEU A 75 29.56 -2.88 -10.77
CA LEU A 75 28.46 -1.94 -10.60
C LEU A 75 28.90 -0.53 -11.04
N ILE A 76 28.19 0.05 -12.00
CA ILE A 76 28.43 1.41 -12.50
C ILE A 76 27.24 2.29 -12.11
N THR A 77 27.53 3.51 -11.63
CA THR A 77 26.51 4.53 -11.34
C THR A 77 26.85 5.81 -12.08
N GLU A 78 25.97 6.21 -13.00
CA GLU A 78 26.11 7.43 -13.81
C GLU A 78 24.80 8.22 -13.73
N ASP A 79 24.87 9.52 -13.47
CA ASP A 79 23.70 10.41 -13.35
C ASP A 79 22.60 9.89 -12.39
N GLY A 80 23.01 9.22 -11.31
CA GLY A 80 22.11 8.65 -10.32
C GLY A 80 21.39 7.38 -10.77
N VAL A 81 21.77 6.79 -11.90
CA VAL A 81 21.27 5.51 -12.40
C VAL A 81 22.35 4.45 -12.26
N SER A 82 22.06 3.40 -11.50
CA SER A 82 22.94 2.24 -11.36
C SER A 82 22.63 1.15 -12.39
N TYR A 83 23.67 0.48 -12.87
CA TYR A 83 23.57 -0.68 -13.74
C TYR A 83 24.78 -1.60 -13.54
N VAL A 84 24.62 -2.88 -13.87
CA VAL A 84 25.71 -3.85 -13.79
C VAL A 84 26.34 -4.03 -15.16
N LYS A 85 27.68 -4.11 -15.22
CA LYS A 85 28.48 -4.37 -16.41
C LYS A 85 29.27 -5.66 -16.24
N ALA A 86 28.90 -6.67 -17.01
CA ALA A 86 29.64 -7.93 -17.14
C ALA A 86 30.58 -7.88 -18.34
N SER A 87 31.80 -8.38 -18.21
CA SER A 87 32.78 -8.52 -19.29
C SER A 87 33.31 -9.94 -19.35
N TYR A 88 33.98 -10.39 -20.42
CA TYR A 88 34.78 -11.63 -20.40
C TYR A 88 34.10 -12.91 -19.84
N GLY A 89 32.81 -13.12 -20.14
CA GLY A 89 32.05 -14.28 -19.63
C GLY A 89 31.51 -14.15 -18.20
N GLU A 90 31.65 -12.99 -17.57
CA GLU A 90 31.10 -12.70 -16.25
C GLU A 90 29.58 -12.78 -16.24
N ASN A 91 29.03 -13.10 -15.08
CA ASN A 91 27.60 -13.27 -14.92
C ASN A 91 27.09 -12.86 -13.53
N ILE A 92 25.80 -12.53 -13.50
CA ILE A 92 25.06 -12.23 -12.29
C ILE A 92 23.72 -12.93 -12.35
N HIS A 93 23.27 -13.46 -11.21
CA HIS A 93 22.03 -14.22 -11.13
C HIS A 93 21.30 -14.06 -9.80
N GLN A 94 19.99 -14.33 -9.83
CA GLN A 94 19.15 -14.32 -8.65
C GLN A 94 18.21 -15.53 -8.67
N PHE A 95 18.09 -16.20 -7.53
CA PHE A 95 17.06 -17.19 -7.30
C PHE A 95 15.75 -16.50 -6.95
N VAL A 96 14.67 -16.91 -7.60
CA VAL A 96 13.33 -16.35 -7.39
C VAL A 96 12.35 -17.45 -7.05
N SER A 97 11.45 -17.14 -6.10
CA SER A 97 10.34 -18.02 -5.73
C SER A 97 9.09 -17.56 -6.46
N LEU A 98 8.61 -18.39 -7.40
CA LEU A 98 7.41 -18.13 -8.17
C LEU A 98 6.34 -19.14 -7.79
N LYS A 99 5.07 -18.74 -7.88
CA LYS A 99 3.94 -19.64 -7.66
C LYS A 99 3.83 -20.61 -8.84
N PRO A 100 3.43 -21.87 -8.63
CA PRO A 100 3.14 -22.80 -9.72
C PRO A 100 1.92 -22.33 -10.52
N ASN A 101 1.83 -22.75 -11.79
CA ASN A 101 0.73 -22.44 -12.70
C ASN A 101 0.31 -20.96 -12.71
N THR A 102 1.29 -20.06 -12.73
CA THR A 102 1.09 -18.61 -12.64
C THR A 102 1.82 -17.94 -13.80
N THR A 103 1.14 -17.02 -14.49
CA THR A 103 1.74 -16.25 -15.58
C THR A 103 2.44 -15.00 -15.03
N TYR A 104 3.65 -14.76 -15.53
CA TYR A 104 4.49 -13.63 -15.19
C TYR A 104 4.92 -12.89 -16.45
N THR A 105 5.04 -11.56 -16.32
CA THR A 105 5.77 -10.71 -17.24
C THR A 105 7.15 -10.43 -16.67
N PHE A 106 8.19 -10.83 -17.41
CA PHE A 106 9.57 -10.47 -17.11
C PHE A 106 10.04 -9.35 -18.01
N SER A 107 10.81 -8.41 -17.46
CA SER A 107 11.36 -7.30 -18.22
C SER A 107 12.72 -6.85 -17.69
N TYR A 108 13.57 -6.38 -18.60
CA TYR A 108 14.94 -5.94 -18.30
C TYR A 108 15.43 -4.99 -19.39
N THR A 109 16.45 -4.20 -19.09
CA THR A 109 17.13 -3.34 -20.06
C THR A 109 18.55 -3.87 -20.27
N VAL A 110 18.98 -3.99 -21.54
CA VAL A 110 20.26 -4.60 -21.91
C VAL A 110 20.96 -3.81 -23.03
N ALA A 111 22.30 -3.76 -22.98
CA ALA A 111 23.16 -3.51 -24.15
C ALA A 111 24.45 -4.32 -24.06
N SER A 112 25.10 -4.55 -25.20
CA SER A 112 26.36 -5.27 -25.31
C SER A 112 27.16 -4.84 -26.53
N SER A 113 28.47 -5.07 -26.49
CA SER A 113 29.35 -4.90 -27.65
C SER A 113 30.49 -5.92 -27.63
N GLY A 114 31.07 -6.18 -28.81
CA GLY A 114 32.12 -7.17 -29.06
C GLY A 114 31.60 -8.61 -29.15
N PHE A 115 30.70 -9.01 -28.25
CA PHE A 115 30.03 -10.31 -28.22
C PHE A 115 28.60 -10.16 -27.63
N PRO A 116 27.67 -11.08 -27.95
CA PRO A 116 26.30 -11.00 -27.44
C PRO A 116 26.21 -11.06 -25.91
N ALA A 117 25.26 -10.33 -25.33
CA ALA A 117 24.77 -10.64 -23.98
C ALA A 117 23.86 -11.87 -24.02
N LYS A 118 23.89 -12.70 -22.97
CA LYS A 118 22.92 -13.79 -22.77
C LYS A 118 22.04 -13.53 -21.55
N VAL A 119 20.74 -13.71 -21.71
CA VAL A 119 19.75 -13.67 -20.63
C VAL A 119 19.01 -15.00 -20.59
N GLU A 120 19.03 -15.65 -19.44
CA GLU A 120 18.45 -16.98 -19.25
C GLU A 120 17.48 -16.97 -18.06
N PHE A 121 16.32 -17.60 -18.26
CA PHE A 121 15.36 -17.89 -17.22
C PHE A 121 15.05 -19.39 -17.25
N GLY A 122 15.08 -20.06 -16.10
CA GLY A 122 14.80 -21.48 -16.05
C GLY A 122 14.69 -22.02 -14.63
N THR A 123 14.59 -23.35 -14.54
CA THR A 123 14.52 -24.06 -13.26
C THR A 123 15.88 -24.65 -12.89
N LEU A 124 16.24 -24.58 -11.60
CA LEU A 124 17.42 -25.22 -11.03
C LEU A 124 17.05 -25.83 -9.68
N ASN A 125 16.41 -27.00 -9.73
CA ASN A 125 16.01 -27.73 -8.53
C ASN A 125 17.21 -28.46 -7.89
N PRO A 126 17.17 -28.75 -6.58
CA PRO A 126 18.23 -29.52 -5.92
C PRO A 126 18.48 -30.86 -6.61
N GLY A 127 19.74 -31.10 -7.01
CA GLY A 127 20.15 -32.35 -7.67
C GLY A 127 19.84 -32.43 -9.16
N GLU A 128 19.26 -31.38 -9.76
CA GLU A 128 18.98 -31.32 -11.20
C GLU A 128 19.92 -30.36 -11.93
N ALA A 129 20.17 -30.63 -13.21
CA ALA A 129 20.80 -29.67 -14.10
C ALA A 129 19.86 -28.49 -14.38
N PHE A 130 20.43 -27.33 -14.71
CA PHE A 130 19.66 -26.18 -15.18
C PHE A 130 18.82 -26.56 -16.40
N LYS A 131 17.51 -26.26 -16.35
CA LYS A 131 16.58 -26.44 -17.47
C LYS A 131 16.09 -25.07 -17.93
N PRO A 132 16.49 -24.60 -19.12
CA PRO A 132 16.03 -23.31 -19.63
C PRO A 132 14.55 -23.34 -19.95
N LEU A 133 13.85 -22.28 -19.55
CA LEU A 133 12.46 -22.00 -19.95
C LEU A 133 12.41 -20.87 -20.98
N GLN A 134 13.30 -19.89 -20.86
CA GLN A 134 13.51 -18.84 -21.86
C GLN A 134 15.01 -18.51 -21.94
N GLU A 135 15.50 -18.35 -23.17
CA GLU A 135 16.83 -17.82 -23.45
C GLU A 135 16.71 -16.70 -24.48
N ALA A 136 17.57 -15.69 -24.35
CA ALA A 136 17.69 -14.61 -25.33
C ALA A 136 19.15 -14.16 -25.44
N SER A 137 19.57 -13.92 -26.68
CA SER A 137 20.86 -13.28 -27.00
C SER A 137 20.60 -11.86 -27.51
N HIS A 138 21.47 -10.93 -27.15
CA HIS A 138 21.34 -9.51 -27.50
C HIS A 138 22.66 -8.97 -28.02
N ASP A 139 22.62 -8.22 -29.11
CA ASP A 139 23.80 -7.81 -29.88
C ASP A 139 23.82 -6.28 -30.10
N ASN A 140 23.12 -5.53 -29.22
CA ASN A 140 22.84 -4.10 -29.37
C ASN A 140 23.73 -3.23 -28.49
N GLU A 141 24.45 -2.27 -29.06
CA GLU A 141 25.32 -1.36 -28.28
C GLU A 141 24.54 -0.30 -27.49
N ASN A 142 23.32 0.04 -27.93
CA ASN A 142 22.44 0.97 -27.25
C ASN A 142 21.46 0.24 -26.34
N TRP A 143 21.13 0.80 -25.18
CA TRP A 143 20.17 0.19 -24.25
C TRP A 143 18.81 -0.06 -24.89
N GLU A 144 18.35 -1.30 -24.79
CA GLU A 144 17.03 -1.72 -25.25
C GLU A 144 16.24 -2.36 -24.10
N ARG A 145 14.96 -2.00 -23.96
CA ARG A 145 14.03 -2.65 -23.03
C ARG A 145 13.48 -3.92 -23.68
N LYS A 146 13.63 -5.05 -23.00
CA LYS A 146 13.05 -6.33 -23.39
C LYS A 146 11.99 -6.75 -22.38
N THR A 147 10.94 -7.39 -22.90
CA THR A 147 9.83 -7.92 -22.13
C THR A 147 9.37 -9.22 -22.74
N PHE A 148 9.08 -10.23 -21.93
CA PHE A 148 8.38 -11.44 -22.35
C PHE A 148 7.49 -11.98 -21.23
N THR A 149 6.55 -12.84 -21.61
CA THR A 149 5.61 -13.46 -20.69
C THR A 149 5.85 -14.97 -20.63
N PHE A 150 5.65 -15.57 -19.46
CA PHE A 150 5.81 -17.01 -19.28
C PHE A 150 4.86 -17.52 -18.18
N THR A 151 4.46 -18.78 -18.27
CA THR A 151 3.66 -19.46 -17.24
C THR A 151 4.51 -20.52 -16.56
N THR A 152 4.54 -20.48 -15.22
CA THR A 152 5.26 -21.50 -14.43
C THR A 152 4.57 -22.86 -14.51
N PRO A 153 5.32 -23.98 -14.52
CA PRO A 153 4.74 -25.33 -14.41
C PRO A 153 3.87 -25.52 -13.16
N GLU A 154 3.04 -26.57 -13.16
CA GLU A 154 2.13 -26.92 -12.04
C GLU A 154 2.87 -27.32 -10.75
N ILE A 155 4.12 -27.76 -10.88
CA ILE A 155 4.93 -28.18 -9.74
C ILE A 155 5.77 -27.01 -9.21
N ASN A 156 6.01 -27.01 -7.90
CA ASN A 156 6.92 -26.05 -7.29
C ASN A 156 8.35 -26.29 -7.79
N ASN A 157 8.98 -25.23 -8.31
CA ASN A 157 10.37 -25.25 -8.73
C ASN A 157 11.17 -24.12 -8.07
N THR A 158 12.48 -24.30 -8.00
CA THR A 158 13.41 -23.20 -7.78
C THR A 158 13.74 -22.57 -9.13
N TYR A 159 13.43 -21.29 -9.29
CA TYR A 159 13.71 -20.55 -10.51
C TYR A 159 14.96 -19.70 -10.38
N ILE A 160 15.67 -19.55 -11.49
CA ILE A 160 16.87 -18.73 -11.58
C ILE A 160 16.81 -17.86 -12.83
N LEU A 161 17.24 -16.61 -12.65
CA LEU A 161 17.45 -15.64 -13.72
C LEU A 161 18.95 -15.36 -13.81
N ARG A 162 19.53 -15.49 -15.00
CA ARG A 162 20.96 -15.26 -15.26
C ARG A 162 21.16 -14.23 -16.35
N PHE A 163 22.13 -13.36 -16.14
CA PHE A 163 22.56 -12.34 -17.07
C PHE A 163 24.07 -12.44 -17.23
N SER A 164 24.55 -12.54 -18.47
CA SER A 164 25.97 -12.71 -18.73
C SER A 164 26.45 -11.96 -19.96
N SER A 165 27.72 -11.56 -19.92
CA SER A 165 28.46 -11.29 -21.14
C SER A 165 28.91 -12.63 -21.74
N THR A 166 29.06 -12.71 -23.06
CA THR A 166 29.68 -13.87 -23.72
C THR A 166 31.02 -13.50 -24.32
N GLY A 167 31.89 -14.50 -24.52
CA GLY A 167 33.21 -14.31 -25.13
C GLY A 167 34.03 -13.21 -24.47
N ASN A 168 34.70 -12.39 -25.27
CA ASN A 168 35.54 -11.28 -24.81
C ASN A 168 34.82 -9.92 -24.88
N GLY A 169 33.49 -9.92 -24.99
CA GLY A 169 32.69 -8.69 -25.05
C GLY A 169 32.30 -8.16 -23.68
N TRP A 170 31.50 -7.10 -23.69
CA TRP A 170 30.83 -6.60 -22.49
C TRP A 170 29.31 -6.57 -22.68
N ALA A 171 28.59 -6.68 -21.57
CA ALA A 171 27.14 -6.57 -21.48
C ALA A 171 26.75 -5.74 -20.25
N THR A 172 25.73 -4.89 -20.38
CA THR A 172 25.17 -4.08 -19.30
C THR A 172 23.71 -4.41 -19.08
N PHE A 173 23.27 -4.40 -17.82
CA PHE A 173 21.90 -4.75 -17.44
C PHE A 173 21.35 -3.80 -16.37
N LYS A 174 20.05 -3.46 -16.46
CA LYS A 174 19.34 -2.70 -15.42
C LYS A 174 17.82 -2.87 -15.49
N ASN A 175 17.12 -2.34 -14.49
CA ASN A 175 15.66 -2.31 -14.41
C ASN A 175 15.02 -3.70 -14.54
N ILE A 176 15.65 -4.71 -13.93
CA ILE A 176 15.21 -6.10 -14.01
C ILE A 176 13.99 -6.29 -13.13
N ASP A 177 12.93 -6.85 -13.69
CA ASP A 177 11.67 -6.98 -12.97
C ASP A 177 10.88 -8.20 -13.44
N VAL A 178 10.35 -8.96 -12.49
CA VAL A 178 9.37 -10.04 -12.70
C VAL A 178 8.11 -9.63 -11.96
N GLN A 179 7.04 -9.41 -12.72
CA GLN A 179 5.71 -9.13 -12.19
C GLN A 179 4.81 -10.29 -12.55
N SER A 180 4.05 -10.83 -11.60
CA SER A 180 2.97 -11.74 -11.96
C SER A 180 1.92 -10.96 -12.75
N GLU A 181 1.47 -11.50 -13.87
CA GLU A 181 0.28 -11.00 -14.57
C GLU A 181 -0.96 -11.09 -13.67
N ASP A 182 -0.92 -11.99 -12.68
CA ASP A 182 -1.90 -12.07 -11.61
C ASP A 182 -2.04 -10.77 -10.79
N GLU A 183 -1.01 -9.94 -10.67
CA GLU A 183 -1.08 -8.67 -9.92
C GLU A 183 -1.45 -7.47 -10.80
N ALA A 184 -1.51 -7.63 -12.14
CA ALA A 184 -1.91 -6.58 -13.07
C ALA A 184 -3.24 -6.86 -13.79
N THR A 185 -3.77 -8.09 -13.74
CA THR A 185 -4.99 -8.50 -14.46
C THR A 185 -5.84 -9.58 -13.78
N GLN A 186 -5.67 -9.88 -12.48
CA GLN A 186 -6.71 -10.68 -11.82
C GLN A 186 -8.01 -9.88 -11.66
N ASN A 187 -9.08 -10.43 -12.25
CA ASN A 187 -10.44 -10.36 -11.71
C ASN A 187 -10.48 -11.00 -10.30
N THR A 188 -9.65 -10.52 -9.36
CA THR A 188 -9.75 -10.90 -7.95
C THR A 188 -11.03 -10.33 -7.42
N LEU A 189 -11.86 -11.20 -6.87
CA LEU A 189 -13.04 -10.80 -6.15
C LEU A 189 -12.64 -10.05 -4.89
N LEU A 190 -11.52 -10.37 -4.23
CA LEU A 190 -11.13 -9.73 -2.98
C LEU A 190 -9.90 -8.82 -3.12
N SER A 191 -9.98 -7.64 -2.53
CA SER A 191 -8.82 -6.80 -2.25
C SER A 191 -9.01 -6.03 -0.95
N VAL A 192 -7.92 -5.46 -0.43
CA VAL A 192 -7.97 -4.55 0.71
C VAL A 192 -7.27 -3.24 0.35
N ASP A 193 -7.83 -2.13 0.81
CA ASP A 193 -7.22 -0.80 0.69
C ASP A 193 -7.45 0.00 1.97
N VAL A 194 -6.73 1.13 2.08
CA VAL A 194 -6.93 2.12 3.13
C VAL A 194 -7.38 3.41 2.47
N GLU A 195 -8.49 3.95 2.93
CA GLU A 195 -9.01 5.24 2.48
C GLU A 195 -9.60 6.00 3.66
N SER A 196 -9.43 7.33 3.70
CA SER A 196 -10.04 8.17 4.74
C SER A 196 -9.81 7.62 6.15
N ARG A 197 -8.57 7.19 6.43
CA ARG A 197 -8.13 6.63 7.73
C ARG A 197 -8.92 5.38 8.15
N GLN A 198 -9.44 4.62 7.20
CA GLN A 198 -10.16 3.38 7.42
C GLN A 198 -9.66 2.32 6.44
N ALA A 199 -9.34 1.13 6.95
CA ALA A 199 -9.08 -0.04 6.10
C ALA A 199 -10.42 -0.61 5.60
N PHE A 200 -10.47 -1.09 4.35
CA PHE A 200 -11.64 -1.69 3.74
C PHE A 200 -11.35 -3.08 3.18
N VAL A 201 -12.33 -3.96 3.35
CA VAL A 201 -12.49 -5.15 2.51
C VAL A 201 -13.27 -4.75 1.27
N ASN A 202 -12.76 -5.07 0.10
CA ASN A 202 -13.36 -4.79 -1.19
C ASN A 202 -13.71 -6.10 -1.91
N LEU A 203 -14.97 -6.20 -2.33
CA LEU A 203 -15.46 -7.17 -3.29
C LEU A 203 -15.53 -6.50 -4.67
N ASN A 204 -14.62 -6.85 -5.57
CA ASN A 204 -14.51 -6.29 -6.90
C ASN A 204 -15.30 -7.16 -7.89
N LEU A 205 -16.31 -6.56 -8.53
CA LEU A 205 -17.21 -7.23 -9.45
C LEU A 205 -17.28 -6.46 -10.77
N THR A 206 -17.56 -7.17 -11.86
CA THR A 206 -18.08 -6.51 -13.07
C THR A 206 -19.51 -6.04 -12.82
N LYS A 207 -19.99 -5.09 -13.65
CA LYS A 207 -21.41 -4.68 -13.61
C LYS A 207 -22.36 -5.86 -13.81
N GLU A 208 -22.01 -6.81 -14.68
CA GLU A 208 -22.82 -8.00 -14.92
C GLU A 208 -22.90 -8.88 -13.69
N GLN A 209 -21.76 -9.19 -13.06
CA GLN A 209 -21.71 -9.98 -11.83
C GLN A 209 -22.53 -9.33 -10.70
N PHE A 210 -22.36 -8.03 -10.48
CA PHE A 210 -23.08 -7.29 -9.45
C PHE A 210 -24.61 -7.31 -9.65
N ASN A 211 -25.08 -7.15 -10.89
CA ASN A 211 -26.51 -7.14 -11.20
C ASN A 211 -27.11 -8.55 -11.40
N SER A 212 -26.29 -9.59 -11.41
CA SER A 212 -26.74 -10.97 -11.60
C SER A 212 -27.58 -11.49 -10.42
N LYS A 213 -28.21 -12.66 -10.61
CA LYS A 213 -28.86 -13.42 -9.53
C LYS A 213 -27.86 -14.24 -8.69
N LYS A 214 -26.55 -14.08 -8.89
CA LYS A 214 -25.54 -14.73 -8.06
C LYS A 214 -25.40 -13.97 -6.75
N ARG A 215 -25.58 -14.65 -5.63
CA ARG A 215 -25.43 -14.11 -4.28
C ARG A 215 -23.97 -14.25 -3.85
N TYR A 216 -23.27 -13.14 -3.69
CA TYR A 216 -21.90 -13.12 -3.18
C TYR A 216 -21.92 -12.77 -1.71
N ILE A 217 -21.36 -13.63 -0.85
CA ILE A 217 -21.28 -13.40 0.60
C ILE A 217 -19.81 -13.34 1.00
N VAL A 218 -19.41 -12.26 1.66
CA VAL A 218 -18.09 -12.07 2.22
C VAL A 218 -18.12 -12.39 3.71
N TYR A 219 -17.14 -13.16 4.16
CA TYR A 219 -16.87 -13.51 5.54
C TYR A 219 -15.53 -12.90 5.97
N LEU A 220 -15.45 -12.48 7.23
CA LEU A 220 -14.23 -12.01 7.89
C LEU A 220 -13.99 -12.90 9.10
N ASN A 221 -12.84 -13.58 9.15
CA ASN A 221 -12.47 -14.53 10.19
C ASN A 221 -13.55 -15.60 10.47
N GLY A 222 -14.25 -16.05 9.42
CA GLY A 222 -15.31 -17.07 9.52
C GLY A 222 -16.69 -16.53 9.91
N GLU A 223 -16.82 -15.23 10.20
CA GLU A 223 -18.08 -14.58 10.52
C GLU A 223 -18.67 -13.88 9.29
N TYR A 224 -19.99 -13.90 9.15
CA TYR A 224 -20.67 -13.17 8.08
C TYR A 224 -20.31 -11.69 8.15
N TYR A 225 -19.89 -11.12 7.01
CA TYR A 225 -19.42 -9.74 6.96
C TYR A 225 -20.28 -8.85 6.08
N PHE A 226 -20.48 -9.16 4.81
CA PHE A 226 -21.45 -8.44 3.98
C PHE A 226 -21.83 -9.28 2.77
N GLU A 227 -22.83 -8.86 2.01
CA GLU A 227 -23.20 -9.56 0.78
C GLU A 227 -23.76 -8.64 -0.30
N THR A 228 -23.86 -9.17 -1.52
CA THR A 228 -24.56 -8.53 -2.63
C THR A 228 -25.38 -9.52 -3.45
N TYR A 229 -26.51 -9.05 -3.97
CA TYR A 229 -27.45 -9.82 -4.78
C TYR A 229 -28.28 -8.88 -5.66
N GLN A 230 -28.39 -9.16 -6.96
CA GLN A 230 -29.24 -8.41 -7.91
C GLN A 230 -29.06 -6.89 -7.82
N GLY A 231 -27.81 -6.41 -7.83
CA GLY A 231 -27.50 -5.00 -7.84
C GLY A 231 -27.71 -4.28 -6.50
N LYS A 232 -27.99 -5.02 -5.42
CA LYS A 232 -28.14 -4.50 -4.06
C LYS A 232 -26.99 -4.97 -3.17
N THR A 233 -26.60 -4.14 -2.21
CA THR A 233 -25.60 -4.45 -1.18
C THR A 233 -26.25 -4.49 0.19
N TYR A 234 -25.72 -5.33 1.09
CA TYR A 234 -26.22 -5.48 2.46
C TYR A 234 -25.03 -5.41 3.41
N TYR A 235 -25.13 -4.53 4.42
CA TYR A 235 -24.07 -4.23 5.38
C TYR A 235 -22.76 -3.69 4.77
N SER A 236 -22.82 -3.17 3.54
CA SER A 236 -21.68 -2.62 2.80
C SER A 236 -22.10 -1.42 1.96
N SER A 237 -21.11 -0.60 1.57
CA SER A 237 -21.29 0.45 0.58
C SER A 237 -20.87 -0.02 -0.82
N VAL A 238 -21.20 0.75 -1.85
CA VAL A 238 -20.86 0.45 -3.23
C VAL A 238 -20.31 1.69 -3.93
N ASP A 239 -19.16 1.52 -4.57
CA ASP A 239 -18.60 2.48 -5.52
C ASP A 239 -18.80 1.89 -6.94
N LYS A 240 -19.41 2.66 -7.85
CA LYS A 240 -19.66 2.22 -9.24
C LYS A 240 -18.81 3.04 -10.20
N ALA A 241 -18.04 2.36 -11.04
CA ALA A 241 -17.32 2.94 -12.16
C ALA A 241 -17.97 2.52 -13.49
N GLU A 242 -17.38 2.94 -14.61
CA GLU A 242 -17.92 2.66 -15.94
C GLU A 242 -18.00 1.17 -16.27
N GLN A 243 -17.02 0.36 -15.84
CA GLN A 243 -16.98 -1.08 -16.12
C GLN A 243 -16.86 -1.98 -14.88
N SER A 244 -16.66 -1.38 -13.69
CA SER A 244 -16.47 -2.13 -12.44
C SER A 244 -17.38 -1.63 -11.32
N VAL A 245 -17.67 -2.53 -10.39
CA VAL A 245 -18.41 -2.27 -9.16
C VAL A 245 -17.56 -2.75 -7.99
N LYS A 246 -17.29 -1.87 -7.04
CA LYS A 246 -16.57 -2.19 -5.80
C LYS A 246 -17.56 -2.15 -4.65
N VAL A 247 -17.88 -3.31 -4.08
CA VAL A 247 -18.69 -3.43 -2.87
C VAL A 247 -17.76 -3.51 -1.68
N ARG A 248 -17.91 -2.66 -0.67
CA ARG A 248 -16.87 -2.50 0.36
C ARG A 248 -17.42 -2.31 1.77
N ARG A 249 -16.66 -2.78 2.76
CA ARG A 249 -16.97 -2.60 4.19
C ARG A 249 -15.67 -2.35 4.97
N GLY A 250 -15.71 -1.39 5.91
CA GLY A 250 -14.55 -1.02 6.71
C GLY A 250 -14.24 -2.02 7.83
N PHE A 251 -12.99 -2.45 7.95
CA PHE A 251 -12.50 -3.47 8.90
C PHE A 251 -11.22 -3.04 9.64
N ASN A 252 -10.69 -3.89 10.52
CA ASN A 252 -9.53 -3.54 11.35
C ASN A 252 -8.21 -3.50 10.55
N GLY A 253 -8.04 -4.37 9.56
CA GLY A 253 -6.84 -4.42 8.74
C GLY A 253 -5.66 -5.06 9.45
N GLN A 254 -5.86 -5.94 10.43
CA GLN A 254 -4.76 -6.56 11.16
C GLN A 254 -4.14 -7.72 10.37
N LYS A 255 -2.82 -7.88 10.52
CA LYS A 255 -2.11 -9.04 9.98
C LYS A 255 -2.76 -10.34 10.43
N GLY A 256 -2.99 -11.26 9.48
CA GLY A 256 -3.57 -12.57 9.71
C GLY A 256 -5.10 -12.61 9.65
N GLU A 257 -5.79 -11.47 9.55
CA GLU A 257 -7.23 -11.48 9.27
C GLU A 257 -7.50 -12.17 7.93
N LYS A 258 -8.42 -13.12 7.95
CA LYS A 258 -8.79 -13.94 6.79
C LYS A 258 -10.13 -13.48 6.24
N ILE A 259 -10.17 -13.16 4.96
CA ILE A 259 -11.35 -12.71 4.24
C ILE A 259 -11.68 -13.79 3.21
N GLU A 260 -12.95 -14.19 3.14
CA GLU A 260 -13.40 -15.23 2.22
C GLU A 260 -14.66 -14.73 1.51
N VAL A 261 -14.76 -14.99 0.21
CA VAL A 261 -15.99 -14.73 -0.56
C VAL A 261 -16.53 -16.03 -1.12
N TYR A 262 -17.85 -16.18 -0.97
CA TYR A 262 -18.58 -17.36 -1.38
C TYR A 262 -19.68 -17.01 -2.38
N ALA A 263 -19.96 -17.92 -3.30
CA ALA A 263 -21.24 -17.98 -4.01
C ALA A 263 -22.22 -18.76 -3.13
N ALA A 264 -23.35 -18.14 -2.78
CA ALA A 264 -24.36 -18.80 -1.95
C ALA A 264 -25.64 -19.08 -2.75
N PRO A 265 -26.35 -20.17 -2.43
CA PRO A 265 -27.71 -20.38 -2.92
C PRO A 265 -28.70 -19.43 -2.21
N ASN A 266 -29.94 -19.42 -2.70
CA ASN A 266 -31.05 -18.62 -2.18
C ASN A 266 -30.80 -17.10 -2.25
N THR A 267 -31.72 -16.34 -1.67
CA THR A 267 -31.68 -14.88 -1.61
C THR A 267 -31.19 -14.39 -0.24
N PRO A 268 -30.75 -13.12 -0.13
CA PRO A 268 -30.44 -12.49 1.16
C PRO A 268 -31.57 -12.67 2.18
N GLY A 269 -31.20 -12.93 3.44
CA GLY A 269 -32.15 -13.26 4.52
C GLY A 269 -32.50 -14.75 4.65
N HIS A 270 -32.11 -15.60 3.69
CA HIS A 270 -32.24 -17.05 3.78
C HIS A 270 -30.90 -17.76 4.02
N SER A 271 -30.98 -19.03 4.40
CA SER A 271 -29.82 -19.91 4.64
C SER A 271 -28.83 -19.91 3.48
N SER A 272 -27.55 -19.90 3.82
CA SER A 272 -26.41 -20.03 2.89
C SER A 272 -25.75 -21.42 2.95
N ALA A 273 -26.48 -22.44 3.44
CA ALA A 273 -26.02 -23.83 3.39
C ALA A 273 -25.79 -24.25 1.93
N GLY A 274 -24.67 -24.94 1.67
CA GLY A 274 -24.25 -25.29 0.30
C GLY A 274 -23.53 -24.17 -0.46
N LYS A 275 -23.10 -23.10 0.22
CA LYS A 275 -22.25 -22.07 -0.39
C LYS A 275 -20.90 -22.64 -0.85
N GLU A 276 -20.41 -22.13 -1.97
CA GLU A 276 -19.14 -22.51 -2.61
C GLU A 276 -18.11 -21.40 -2.39
N LEU A 277 -16.94 -21.74 -1.87
CA LEU A 277 -15.83 -20.79 -1.69
C LEU A 277 -15.31 -20.39 -3.07
N LEU A 278 -15.22 -19.08 -3.33
CA LEU A 278 -14.68 -18.54 -4.57
C LEU A 278 -13.25 -18.05 -4.40
N GLU A 279 -12.96 -17.32 -3.31
CA GLU A 279 -11.65 -16.73 -3.07
C GLU A 279 -11.40 -16.54 -1.57
N THR A 280 -10.13 -16.68 -1.17
CA THR A 280 -9.64 -16.35 0.17
C THR A 280 -8.50 -15.35 0.07
N PHE A 281 -8.56 -14.29 0.86
CA PHE A 281 -7.51 -13.29 1.02
C PHE A 281 -7.05 -13.25 2.47
N VAL A 282 -5.75 -13.31 2.72
CA VAL A 282 -5.17 -13.15 4.06
C VAL A 282 -4.39 -11.85 4.12
N VAL A 283 -4.66 -11.03 5.12
CA VAL A 283 -3.94 -9.77 5.34
C VAL A 283 -2.50 -10.09 5.75
N ASN A 284 -1.55 -9.87 4.85
CA ASN A 284 -0.15 -10.25 5.07
C ASN A 284 0.60 -9.33 6.04
N ASN A 285 0.20 -8.05 6.11
CA ASN A 285 0.75 -7.04 7.00
C ASN A 285 -0.39 -6.18 7.53
N THR A 286 -0.29 -5.71 8.77
CA THR A 286 -1.26 -4.77 9.33
C THR A 286 -1.32 -3.52 8.44
N LEU A 287 -2.53 -3.14 8.04
CA LEU A 287 -2.79 -2.00 7.19
C LEU A 287 -2.68 -0.73 8.03
N GLU A 288 -1.66 0.06 7.74
CA GLU A 288 -1.44 1.35 8.37
C GLU A 288 -2.54 2.33 7.93
N VAL A 289 -3.52 2.55 8.81
CA VAL A 289 -4.49 3.65 8.70
C VAL A 289 -3.79 4.95 9.08
N GLY A 290 -2.91 5.41 8.20
CA GLY A 290 -2.08 6.58 8.40
C GLY A 290 -2.92 7.84 8.68
N ALA A 291 -2.61 8.54 9.77
CA ALA A 291 -2.00 9.86 9.69
C ALA A 291 -1.60 10.36 11.09
N PRO A 292 -0.71 11.36 11.19
CA PRO A 292 -0.31 11.95 12.46
C PRO A 292 -1.53 12.36 13.28
N LYS A 293 -1.44 12.18 14.60
CA LYS A 293 -2.45 12.67 15.53
C LYS A 293 -2.72 14.15 15.25
N LEU A 294 -3.98 14.47 14.95
CA LEU A 294 -4.41 15.85 14.68
C LEU A 294 -4.72 16.59 15.99
N ASP A 295 -3.80 16.54 16.95
CA ASP A 295 -4.03 16.86 18.37
C ASP A 295 -4.44 18.33 18.64
N ASN A 296 -4.47 19.21 17.63
CA ASN A 296 -4.86 20.61 17.77
C ASN A 296 -5.69 21.15 16.58
N VAL A 297 -6.44 20.27 15.89
CA VAL A 297 -7.28 20.71 14.75
C VAL A 297 -8.53 21.46 15.19
N VAL A 298 -9.11 21.08 16.33
CA VAL A 298 -10.21 21.83 16.95
C VAL A 298 -9.61 22.95 17.81
N LYS A 299 -9.71 24.19 17.33
CA LYS A 299 -9.15 25.37 18.00
C LYS A 299 -10.04 25.83 19.16
N ASN A 300 -11.35 25.75 18.98
CA ASN A 300 -12.33 26.16 19.98
C ASN A 300 -13.63 25.36 19.85
N ILE A 301 -14.35 25.22 20.96
CA ILE A 301 -15.73 24.73 20.98
C ILE A 301 -16.50 25.46 22.08
N GLN A 302 -17.71 25.89 21.77
CA GLN A 302 -18.59 26.61 22.69
C GLN A 302 -20.06 26.33 22.39
N VAL A 303 -20.91 26.64 23.37
CA VAL A 303 -22.36 26.54 23.26
C VAL A 303 -22.97 27.91 23.47
N VAL A 304 -23.84 28.32 22.53
CA VAL A 304 -24.57 29.60 22.58
C VAL A 304 -26.05 29.30 22.41
N GLY A 305 -26.79 29.26 23.53
CA GLY A 305 -28.15 28.74 23.56
C GLY A 305 -28.18 27.29 23.06
N ASN A 306 -29.07 26.99 22.10
CA ASN A 306 -29.19 25.66 21.48
C ASN A 306 -28.27 25.46 20.27
N THR A 307 -27.11 26.12 20.28
CA THR A 307 -26.17 26.09 19.15
C THR A 307 -24.77 25.72 19.63
N VAL A 308 -24.22 24.65 19.06
CA VAL A 308 -22.80 24.31 19.19
C VAL A 308 -22.03 25.04 18.10
N VAL A 309 -20.99 25.77 18.50
CA VAL A 309 -20.06 26.47 17.61
C VAL A 309 -18.67 25.89 17.82
N MET A 310 -18.05 25.41 16.75
CA MET A 310 -16.73 24.80 16.76
C MET A 310 -15.84 25.48 15.72
N ASP A 311 -14.64 25.89 16.13
CA ASP A 311 -13.63 26.44 15.23
C ASP A 311 -12.60 25.38 14.90
N VAL A 312 -12.41 25.14 13.60
CA VAL A 312 -11.51 24.12 13.05
C VAL A 312 -10.45 24.78 12.20
N ASP A 313 -9.22 24.27 12.26
CA ASP A 313 -8.18 24.60 11.31
C ASP A 313 -8.66 24.39 9.85
N GLN A 314 -8.55 25.41 9.01
CA GLN A 314 -9.08 25.34 7.64
C GLN A 314 -8.37 24.30 6.79
N ALA A 315 -7.05 24.16 6.91
CA ALA A 315 -6.30 23.16 6.13
C ALA A 315 -6.74 21.74 6.52
N ALA A 316 -6.94 21.48 7.81
CA ALA A 316 -7.46 20.20 8.26
C ALA A 316 -8.92 19.95 7.81
N PHE A 317 -9.78 20.96 7.83
CA PHE A 317 -11.17 20.87 7.36
C PHE A 317 -11.27 20.55 5.86
N GLU A 318 -10.38 21.10 5.03
CA GLU A 318 -10.38 20.91 3.58
C GLU A 318 -9.80 19.55 3.15
N GLN A 319 -8.98 18.93 4.01
CA GLN A 319 -8.41 17.61 3.80
C GLN A 319 -9.42 16.46 4.02
N ASP A 320 -8.93 15.23 3.82
CA ASP A 320 -9.65 13.97 4.05
C ASP A 320 -9.78 13.65 5.55
N ASN A 321 -10.39 14.57 6.30
CA ASN A 321 -10.60 14.45 7.73
C ASN A 321 -12.10 14.54 8.01
N ARG A 322 -12.68 13.43 8.48
CA ARG A 322 -14.08 13.40 8.94
C ARG A 322 -14.13 13.76 10.41
N ILE A 323 -14.55 14.99 10.71
CA ILE A 323 -14.67 15.50 12.08
C ILE A 323 -16.14 15.48 12.45
N VAL A 324 -16.49 14.74 13.50
CA VAL A 324 -17.88 14.46 13.87
C VAL A 324 -18.15 15.03 15.26
N LEU A 325 -19.29 15.71 15.40
CA LEU A 325 -19.82 16.19 16.67
C LEU A 325 -20.87 15.22 17.20
N TYR A 326 -20.80 14.96 18.50
CA TYR A 326 -21.76 14.15 19.23
C TYR A 326 -22.30 14.89 20.45
N ASN A 327 -23.58 14.72 20.77
CA ASN A 327 -24.18 15.05 22.07
C ASN A 327 -24.46 13.74 22.83
N ASN A 328 -23.84 13.52 23.99
CA ASN A 328 -23.99 12.31 24.81
C ASN A 328 -23.81 11.02 23.99
N GLY A 329 -22.86 11.03 23.05
CA GLY A 329 -22.59 9.93 22.12
C GLY A 329 -23.51 9.82 20.90
N SER A 330 -24.57 10.63 20.81
CA SER A 330 -25.46 10.70 19.64
C SER A 330 -24.93 11.68 18.61
N TYR A 331 -24.89 11.28 17.33
CA TYR A 331 -24.45 12.12 16.22
C TYR A 331 -25.31 13.38 16.09
N ILE A 332 -24.69 14.55 15.92
CA ILE A 332 -25.41 15.82 15.68
C ILE A 332 -24.98 16.55 14.40
N ALA A 333 -23.70 16.47 14.01
CA ALA A 333 -23.17 17.08 12.79
C ALA A 333 -21.79 16.51 12.43
N GLU A 334 -21.33 16.76 11.20
CA GLU A 334 -19.96 16.44 10.80
C GLU A 334 -19.43 17.34 9.68
N THR A 335 -18.11 17.34 9.52
CA THR A 335 -17.41 17.95 8.39
C THR A 335 -16.52 16.94 7.70
N TYR A 336 -16.38 17.06 6.37
CA TYR A 336 -15.53 16.17 5.57
C TYR A 336 -15.18 16.80 4.22
N LYS A 337 -13.89 16.79 3.84
CA LYS A 337 -13.38 17.28 2.54
C LYS A 337 -13.93 18.66 2.17
N GLY A 338 -13.83 19.60 3.10
CA GLY A 338 -14.26 20.98 2.88
C GLY A 338 -15.78 21.21 2.93
N LYS A 339 -16.58 20.19 3.28
CA LYS A 339 -18.05 20.26 3.38
C LYS A 339 -18.52 20.03 4.80
N ALA A 340 -19.73 20.50 5.10
CA ALA A 340 -20.41 20.32 6.37
C ALA A 340 -21.78 19.66 6.16
N PHE A 341 -22.19 18.85 7.13
CA PHE A 341 -23.43 18.09 7.13
C PHE A 341 -24.13 18.28 8.47
N TYR A 342 -25.43 18.59 8.44
CA TYR A 342 -26.23 18.97 9.61
C TYR A 342 -25.68 20.18 10.40
N SER A 343 -24.85 20.99 9.74
CA SER A 343 -24.28 22.22 10.27
C SER A 343 -24.04 23.23 9.14
N SER A 344 -23.90 24.50 9.48
CA SER A 344 -23.42 25.54 8.57
C SER A 344 -21.96 25.86 8.83
N ILE A 345 -21.29 26.49 7.85
CA ILE A 345 -19.88 26.87 7.96
C ILE A 345 -19.66 28.33 7.56
N LYS A 346 -18.67 28.95 8.20
CA LYS A 346 -18.09 30.24 7.79
C LYS A 346 -16.57 30.12 7.81
N LYS A 347 -15.92 30.46 6.70
CA LYS A 347 -14.46 30.48 6.59
C LYS A 347 -13.94 31.89 6.86
N ASN A 348 -12.94 32.03 7.72
CA ASN A 348 -12.29 33.31 8.00
C ASN A 348 -10.86 33.08 8.51
N ASN A 349 -9.87 33.76 7.91
CA ASN A 349 -8.48 33.80 8.38
C ASN A 349 -7.89 32.42 8.76
N GLY A 350 -8.06 31.40 7.91
CA GLY A 350 -7.51 30.06 8.16
C GLY A 350 -8.26 29.24 9.20
N ILE A 351 -9.41 29.72 9.67
CA ILE A 351 -10.33 29.00 10.55
C ILE A 351 -11.68 28.80 9.87
N VAL A 352 -12.27 27.64 10.10
CA VAL A 352 -13.63 27.30 9.69
C VAL A 352 -14.49 27.18 10.94
N THR A 353 -15.40 28.13 11.10
CA THR A 353 -16.42 28.08 12.15
C THR A 353 -17.57 27.21 11.67
N VAL A 354 -17.80 26.10 12.37
CA VAL A 354 -18.87 25.14 12.15
C VAL A 354 -19.97 25.39 13.19
N THR A 355 -21.19 25.59 12.72
CA THR A 355 -22.34 25.93 13.57
C THR A 355 -23.43 24.87 13.41
N CYS A 356 -23.76 24.17 14.50
CA CYS A 356 -24.80 23.14 14.54
C CYS A 356 -25.87 23.54 15.55
N LYS A 357 -27.13 23.56 15.12
CA LYS A 357 -28.28 23.73 16.02
C LYS A 357 -28.73 22.35 16.49
N THR A 358 -28.85 22.18 17.81
CA THR A 358 -29.31 20.92 18.40
C THR A 358 -29.97 21.21 19.75
N SER A 359 -30.85 20.32 20.20
CA SER A 359 -31.43 20.42 21.54
C SER A 359 -30.35 20.11 22.57
N LEU A 360 -30.16 21.02 23.53
CA LEU A 360 -29.15 20.93 24.57
C LEU A 360 -29.79 21.13 25.95
N THR A 361 -29.32 20.36 26.91
CA THR A 361 -29.64 20.50 28.34
C THR A 361 -28.37 20.64 29.16
N SER A 362 -28.45 21.34 30.30
CA SER A 362 -27.34 21.41 31.26
C SER A 362 -26.92 20.00 31.68
N GLY A 363 -25.61 19.73 31.66
CA GLY A 363 -25.01 18.41 31.88
C GLY A 363 -24.79 17.58 30.61
N ASP A 364 -25.27 18.01 29.45
CA ASP A 364 -24.94 17.35 28.17
C ASP A 364 -23.44 17.43 27.88
N VAL A 365 -22.87 16.35 27.34
CA VAL A 365 -21.46 16.30 26.93
C VAL A 365 -21.36 16.32 25.42
N ILE A 366 -20.87 17.44 24.90
CA ILE A 366 -20.48 17.56 23.50
C ILE A 366 -19.09 16.96 23.33
N SER A 367 -18.93 16.04 22.38
CA SER A 367 -17.63 15.50 22.00
C SER A 367 -17.38 15.68 20.52
N VAL A 368 -16.14 16.04 20.18
CA VAL A 368 -15.66 16.16 18.81
C VAL A 368 -14.63 15.06 18.58
N LYS A 369 -14.83 14.28 17.54
CA LYS A 369 -13.96 13.16 17.20
C LYS A 369 -13.54 13.22 15.75
N LEU A 370 -12.29 12.85 15.48
CA LEU A 370 -11.86 12.46 14.15
C LEU A 370 -12.28 10.99 13.97
N ILE A 371 -13.04 10.72 12.92
CA ILE A 371 -13.61 9.40 12.66
C ILE A 371 -13.09 8.91 11.31
N GLY A 372 -12.82 7.61 11.17
CA GLY A 372 -12.51 7.02 9.87
C GLY A 372 -13.73 6.99 8.94
N ASN A 373 -13.51 6.58 7.69
CA ASN A 373 -14.56 6.38 6.68
C ASN A 373 -15.22 7.71 6.20
N ARG A 374 -16.21 7.60 5.32
CA ARG A 374 -16.89 8.73 4.66
C ARG A 374 -18.28 9.01 5.29
N PRO A 375 -18.80 10.25 5.23
CA PRO A 375 -20.20 10.55 5.57
C PRO A 375 -21.19 9.61 4.85
N GLY A 376 -22.28 9.24 5.52
CA GLY A 376 -23.34 8.39 4.96
C GLY A 376 -22.99 6.89 4.80
N THR A 377 -21.83 6.45 5.27
CA THR A 377 -21.45 5.03 5.31
C THR A 377 -21.77 4.39 6.67
N SER A 378 -21.65 3.06 6.79
CA SER A 378 -21.95 2.33 8.03
C SER A 378 -21.24 2.92 9.25
N THR A 379 -21.93 2.97 10.39
CA THR A 379 -21.43 3.54 11.65
C THR A 379 -20.30 2.74 12.30
N SER A 380 -20.02 1.50 11.85
CA SER A 380 -18.87 0.73 12.29
C SER A 380 -17.60 1.26 11.63
N THR A 381 -16.80 2.00 12.38
CA THR A 381 -15.45 2.44 12.00
C THR A 381 -14.45 1.95 13.03
N THR A 382 -13.28 1.55 12.58
CA THR A 382 -12.21 1.00 13.42
C THR A 382 -11.23 2.09 13.86
N PHE A 383 -11.30 3.28 13.27
CA PHE A 383 -10.51 4.45 13.65
C PHE A 383 -11.38 5.55 14.27
N GLN A 384 -11.06 5.92 15.51
CA GLN A 384 -11.62 7.10 16.16
C GLN A 384 -10.55 7.76 17.04
N GLN A 385 -10.47 9.09 17.00
CA GLN A 385 -9.64 9.89 17.89
C GLN A 385 -10.50 10.98 18.53
N LEU A 386 -10.51 11.07 19.85
CA LEU A 386 -11.13 12.18 20.56
C LEU A 386 -10.29 13.45 20.36
N LEU A 387 -10.91 14.53 19.89
CA LEU A 387 -10.25 15.82 19.66
C LEU A 387 -10.58 16.83 20.76
N LYS A 388 -11.84 16.90 21.20
CA LYS A 388 -12.30 17.85 22.21
C LYS A 388 -13.58 17.39 22.89
N THR A 389 -13.80 17.85 24.12
CA THR A 389 -15.07 17.71 24.85
C THR A 389 -15.47 19.03 25.49
N LEU A 390 -16.78 19.24 25.66
CA LEU A 390 -17.38 20.38 26.35
C LEU A 390 -18.65 19.91 27.07
N GLU A 391 -18.73 20.17 28.37
CA GLU A 391 -19.97 20.00 29.13
C GLU A 391 -20.83 21.26 29.02
N VAL A 392 -22.10 21.10 28.70
CA VAL A 392 -23.09 22.18 28.64
C VAL A 392 -23.40 22.61 30.06
N LYS A 393 -23.22 23.90 30.35
CA LYS A 393 -23.49 24.48 31.67
C LYS A 393 -24.93 24.95 31.79
#